data_AF-A0A7V4U4Z6-F1
#
_entry.id   AF-A0A7V4U4Z6-F1
#
_cell.length_a   1.000
_cell.length_b   1.000
_cell.length_c   1.000
_cell.angle_alpha   90.00
_cell.angle_beta   90.00
_cell.angle_gamma   90.00
#
_symmetry.space_group_name_H-M   'P 1'
#
loop_
_entity.id
_entity.type
_entity.pdbx_description
1 polymer ?
#
loop_
_entity_poly.entity_id
_entity_poly.type
_entity_poly.pdbx_seq_one_letter_code
_entity_poly.pdbx_strand_id
1 'polypeptide(L)'
;MKTIKIQDAIKGMILAKDVKNNYGQVLLQKGTELSEENIKSLMNRNIAKVVVEEKNDLKEFTREDIEKTKEIYRAVVEQRFINPHSDSMTEALFNAVLELTAVRVLSGGTWTKTE
;
A
#
# COMPACT_ATOMS: atom_id res chain seq x y z
N MET A 1 6.04 2.73 -10.60
CA MET A 1 7.35 2.01 -10.66
C MET A 1 8.17 2.46 -9.47
N LYS A 2 8.76 1.53 -8.72
CA LYS A 2 9.44 1.86 -7.46
C LYS A 2 10.87 1.31 -7.47
N THR A 3 11.83 2.13 -7.05
CA THR A 3 13.20 1.67 -6.79
C THR A 3 13.28 1.18 -5.35
N ILE A 4 13.65 -0.07 -5.15
CA ILE A 4 13.80 -0.68 -3.82
C ILE A 4 15.21 -1.24 -3.65
N LYS A 5 15.66 -1.39 -2.40
CA LYS A 5 16.87 -2.17 -2.13
C LYS A 5 16.58 -3.64 -2.37
N ILE A 6 17.56 -4.40 -2.85
CA ILE A 6 17.37 -5.83 -3.10
C ILE A 6 17.02 -6.61 -1.82
N GLN A 7 17.46 -6.11 -0.66
CA GLN A 7 17.17 -6.68 0.66
C GLN A 7 15.68 -6.54 1.04
N ASP A 8 15.00 -5.53 0.50
CA ASP A 8 13.57 -5.28 0.73
C ASP A 8 12.71 -5.94 -0.37
N ALA A 9 13.33 -6.62 -1.34
CA ALA A 9 12.62 -7.28 -2.42
C ALA A 9 11.98 -8.58 -1.92
N ILE A 10 10.72 -8.79 -2.28
CA ILE A 10 9.96 -9.99 -1.94
C ILE A 10 9.67 -10.81 -3.19
N LYS A 11 9.45 -12.11 -2.99
CA LYS A 11 9.04 -13.03 -4.04
C LYS A 11 7.74 -12.53 -4.70
N GLY A 12 7.65 -12.63 -6.02
CA GLY A 12 6.44 -12.25 -6.78
C GLY A 12 6.34 -10.79 -7.18
N MET A 13 7.38 -9.98 -6.90
CA MET A 13 7.57 -8.66 -7.50
C MET A 13 8.08 -8.79 -8.94
N ILE A 14 7.60 -7.92 -9.82
CA ILE A 14 7.98 -7.91 -11.25
C ILE A 14 9.00 -6.79 -11.48
N LEU A 15 10.07 -7.08 -12.21
CA LEU A 15 11.07 -6.06 -12.57
C LEU A 15 10.52 -5.10 -13.63
N ALA A 16 10.52 -3.80 -13.35
CA ALA A 16 10.12 -2.77 -14.31
C ALA A 16 11.23 -2.43 -15.33
N LYS A 17 12.48 -2.76 -15.03
CA LYS A 17 13.65 -2.53 -15.87
C LYS A 17 14.63 -3.69 -15.82
N ASP A 18 15.42 -3.84 -16.88
CA ASP A 18 16.53 -4.78 -16.92
C ASP A 18 17.51 -4.51 -15.78
N VAL A 19 17.91 -5.56 -15.06
CA VAL A 19 18.95 -5.49 -14.04
C VAL A 19 20.27 -5.84 -14.70
N LYS A 20 21.23 -4.91 -14.63
CA LYS A 20 22.57 -5.07 -15.23
C LYS A 20 23.63 -5.11 -14.13
N ASN A 21 24.71 -5.86 -14.37
CA ASN A 21 25.90 -5.80 -13.52
C ASN A 21 26.77 -4.57 -13.87
N ASN A 22 27.87 -4.39 -13.13
CA ASN A 22 28.84 -3.30 -13.35
C ASN A 22 29.52 -3.37 -14.72
N TYR A 23 29.50 -4.51 -15.39
CA TYR A 23 30.04 -4.73 -16.73
C TYR A 23 28.99 -4.51 -17.84
N GLY A 24 27.77 -4.07 -17.49
CA GLY A 24 26.67 -3.84 -18.43
C GLY A 24 25.95 -5.09 -18.90
N GLN A 25 26.29 -6.27 -18.39
CA GLN A 25 25.63 -7.53 -18.73
C GLN A 25 24.27 -7.60 -18.04
N VAL A 26 23.23 -7.95 -18.80
CA VAL A 26 21.88 -8.13 -18.29
C VAL A 26 21.83 -9.43 -17.47
N LEU A 27 21.50 -9.29 -16.19
CA LEU A 27 21.31 -10.40 -15.26
C LEU A 27 19.88 -10.93 -15.30
N LEU A 28 18.92 -10.00 -15.34
CA LEU A 28 17.50 -10.29 -15.44
C LEU A 28 16.85 -9.25 -16.37
N GLN A 29 15.95 -9.71 -17.22
CA GLN A 29 15.22 -8.83 -18.12
C GLN A 29 14.04 -8.17 -17.40
N LYS A 30 13.61 -7.01 -17.90
CA LYS A 30 12.34 -6.39 -17.52
C LYS A 30 11.19 -7.41 -17.70
N GLY A 31 10.18 -7.33 -16.85
CA GLY A 31 9.06 -8.26 -16.82
C GLY A 31 9.35 -9.59 -16.11
N THR A 32 10.59 -9.84 -15.68
CA THR A 32 10.91 -11.05 -14.90
C THR A 32 10.33 -10.94 -13.49
N GLU A 33 9.65 -11.99 -13.05
CA GLU A 33 9.21 -12.16 -11.67
C GLU A 33 10.40 -12.55 -10.77
N LEU A 34 10.53 -11.88 -9.62
CA LEU A 34 11.57 -12.17 -8.64
C LEU A 34 11.20 -13.43 -7.86
N SER A 35 12.01 -14.48 -8.04
CA SER A 35 12.04 -15.65 -7.17
C SER A 35 13.03 -15.45 -6.02
N GLU A 36 12.95 -16.30 -4.99
CA GLU A 36 13.93 -16.28 -3.88
C GLU A 36 15.37 -16.54 -4.36
N GLU A 37 15.54 -17.41 -5.35
CA GLU A 37 16.83 -17.71 -5.97
C GLU A 37 17.38 -16.48 -6.71
N ASN A 38 16.53 -15.75 -7.43
CA ASN A 38 16.90 -14.51 -8.11
C ASN A 38 17.36 -13.45 -7.09
N ILE A 39 16.63 -13.29 -5.99
CA ILE A 39 16.97 -12.32 -4.94
C ILE A 39 18.33 -12.67 -4.31
N LYS A 40 18.57 -13.94 -3.96
CA LYS A 40 19.87 -14.41 -3.44
C LYS A 40 21.00 -14.20 -4.44
N SER A 41 20.77 -14.53 -5.72
CA SER A 41 21.78 -14.36 -6.78
C SER A 41 22.16 -12.89 -6.98
N LEU A 42 21.18 -11.98 -6.95
CA LEU A 42 21.42 -10.54 -7.05
C LEU A 42 22.18 -9.97 -5.84
N MET A 43 21.84 -10.42 -4.63
CA MET A 43 22.58 -10.05 -3.41
C MET A 43 24.05 -10.51 -3.48
N ASN A 44 24.29 -11.75 -3.89
CA ASN A 44 25.64 -12.31 -4.03
C ASN A 44 26.48 -11.56 -5.09
N ARG A 45 25.82 -10.99 -6.11
CA ARG A 45 26.45 -10.19 -7.17
C ARG A 45 26.57 -8.70 -6.81
N ASN A 46 26.31 -8.34 -5.55
CA ASN A 46 26.43 -6.99 -5.01
C ASN A 46 25.52 -5.95 -5.69
N ILE A 47 24.36 -6.40 -6.22
CA ILE A 47 23.35 -5.51 -6.79
C ILE A 47 22.57 -4.87 -5.63
N ALA A 48 22.82 -3.60 -5.34
CA ALA A 48 22.20 -2.94 -4.18
C ALA A 48 20.71 -2.60 -4.37
N LYS A 49 20.29 -2.29 -5.60
CA LYS A 49 18.97 -1.73 -5.90
C LYS A 49 18.39 -2.30 -7.19
N VAL A 50 17.07 -2.47 -7.21
CA VAL A 50 16.30 -2.90 -8.39
C VAL A 50 15.07 -2.01 -8.56
N VAL A 51 14.58 -1.91 -9.80
CA VAL A 51 13.33 -1.18 -10.11
C VAL A 51 12.24 -2.21 -10.33
N VAL A 52 11.24 -2.20 -9.45
CA VAL A 52 10.08 -3.09 -9.53
C VAL A 52 8.85 -2.33 -10.02
N GLU A 53 7.95 -3.05 -10.67
CA GLU A 53 6.61 -2.54 -10.93
C GLU A 53 5.92 -2.31 -9.59
N GLU A 54 5.19 -1.20 -9.51
CA GLU A 54 4.25 -1.05 -8.41
C GLU A 54 3.13 -2.04 -8.69
N LYS A 55 3.18 -3.20 -8.03
CA LYS A 55 1.91 -3.77 -7.59
C LYS A 55 1.31 -2.68 -6.73
N ASN A 56 0.24 -2.07 -7.21
CA ASN A 56 -0.79 -1.59 -6.30
C ASN A 56 -1.14 -2.83 -5.50
N ASP A 57 -0.45 -3.03 -4.37
CA ASP A 57 -0.95 -3.85 -3.30
C ASP A 57 -2.25 -3.14 -2.93
N LEU A 58 -3.32 -3.52 -3.63
CA LEU A 58 -4.65 -3.51 -3.08
C LEU A 58 -4.47 -4.36 -1.83
N LYS A 59 -4.06 -3.71 -0.73
CA LYS A 59 -4.12 -4.31 0.59
C LYS A 59 -5.55 -4.78 0.69
N GLU A 60 -5.74 -6.09 0.57
CA GLU A 60 -7.03 -6.69 0.83
C GLU A 60 -7.25 -6.50 2.33
N PHE A 61 -7.85 -5.36 2.68
CA PHE A 61 -8.27 -5.12 4.04
C PHE A 61 -9.36 -6.13 4.33
N THR A 62 -9.17 -6.90 5.40
CA THR A 62 -10.25 -7.76 5.85
C THR A 62 -11.41 -6.89 6.31
N ARG A 63 -12.64 -7.40 6.24
CA ARG A 63 -13.81 -6.67 6.78
C ARG A 63 -13.61 -6.30 8.25
N GLU A 64 -12.87 -7.11 9.00
CA GLU A 64 -12.52 -6.89 10.40
C GLU A 64 -11.61 -5.68 10.60
N ASP A 65 -10.65 -5.43 9.70
CA ASP A 65 -9.77 -4.27 9.78
C ASP A 65 -10.53 -2.97 9.51
N ILE A 66 -11.47 -3.00 8.56
CA ILE A 66 -12.36 -1.88 8.27
C ILE A 66 -13.23 -1.58 9.49
N GLU A 67 -13.83 -2.59 10.12
CA GLU A 67 -14.73 -2.39 11.25
C GLU A 67 -14.00 -1.85 12.49
N LYS A 68 -12.83 -2.40 12.82
CA LYS A 68 -11.98 -1.85 13.90
C LYS A 68 -11.61 -0.39 13.65
N THR A 69 -11.29 -0.06 12.41
CA THR A 69 -10.94 1.30 12.03
C THR A 69 -12.17 2.22 12.11
N LYS A 70 -13.34 1.77 11.66
CA LYS A 70 -14.61 2.51 11.83
C LYS A 70 -14.86 2.81 13.31
N GLU A 71 -14.61 1.87 14.21
CA GLU A 71 -14.82 2.08 15.65
C GLU A 71 -13.86 3.09 16.26
N ILE A 72 -12.57 3.02 15.92
CA ILE A 72 -11.55 3.99 16.38
C ILE A 72 -11.90 5.41 15.97
N TYR A 73 -12.41 5.57 14.74
CA TYR A 73 -12.63 6.88 14.15
C TYR A 73 -14.06 7.37 14.22
N ARG A 74 -15.00 6.57 14.74
CA ARG A 74 -16.40 6.96 14.92
C ARG A 74 -16.51 8.28 15.68
N ALA A 75 -15.88 8.38 16.84
CA ALA A 75 -15.91 9.59 17.67
C ALA A 75 -15.29 10.82 16.97
N VAL A 76 -14.32 10.61 16.08
CA VAL A 76 -13.67 11.69 15.32
C VAL A 76 -14.59 12.19 14.20
N VAL A 77 -15.30 11.28 13.53
CA VAL A 77 -16.30 11.64 12.53
C VAL A 77 -17.49 12.31 13.20
N GLU A 78 -17.97 11.80 14.33
CA GLU A 78 -19.11 12.36 15.09
C GLU A 78 -18.90 13.84 15.44
N GLN A 79 -17.69 14.24 15.82
CA GLN A 79 -17.37 15.65 16.11
C GLN A 79 -17.56 16.60 14.92
N ARG A 80 -17.58 16.09 13.69
CA ARG A 80 -17.81 16.89 12.47
C ARG A 80 -19.28 17.01 12.09
N PHE A 81 -20.16 16.25 12.74
CA PHE A 81 -21.60 16.30 12.52
C PHE A 81 -22.27 17.00 13.69
N ILE A 82 -23.12 17.99 13.40
CA ILE A 82 -23.91 18.68 14.43
C ILE A 82 -24.95 17.73 15.04
N ASN A 83 -25.54 16.87 14.22
CA ASN A 83 -26.47 15.82 14.67
C ASN A 83 -26.42 14.62 13.72
N PRO A 84 -25.56 13.61 13.95
CA PRO A 84 -25.29 12.53 13.00
C PRO A 84 -26.47 11.57 12.76
N HIS A 85 -27.50 11.60 13.60
CA HIS A 85 -28.67 10.71 13.52
C HIS A 85 -30.00 11.48 13.42
N SER A 86 -29.99 12.72 12.95
CA SER A 86 -31.19 13.55 12.87
C SER A 86 -32.20 13.09 11.81
N ASP A 87 -31.68 12.58 10.69
CA ASP A 87 -32.48 12.09 9.57
C ASP A 87 -31.74 10.95 8.85
N SER A 88 -32.49 10.16 8.08
CA SER A 88 -31.96 9.01 7.35
C SER A 88 -30.88 9.38 6.33
N MET A 89 -30.89 10.62 5.83
CA MET A 89 -29.91 11.13 4.88
C MET A 89 -28.57 11.43 5.56
N THR A 90 -28.62 12.05 6.73
CA THR A 90 -27.48 12.44 7.56
C THR A 90 -26.84 11.20 8.16
N GLU A 91 -27.64 10.21 8.56
CA GLU A 91 -27.14 8.91 9.00
C GLU A 91 -26.43 8.15 7.85
N ALA A 92 -27.01 8.16 6.64
CA ALA A 92 -26.36 7.56 5.47
C ALA A 92 -25.04 8.29 5.12
N LEU A 93 -25.04 9.61 5.20
CA LEU A 93 -23.84 10.43 4.97
C LEU A 93 -22.77 10.16 6.03
N PHE A 94 -23.15 10.04 7.29
CA PHE A 94 -22.27 9.69 8.40
C PHE A 94 -21.59 8.34 8.16
N ASN A 95 -22.37 7.31 7.83
CA ASN A 95 -21.85 5.97 7.56
C ASN A 95 -20.90 5.94 6.35
N ALA A 96 -21.24 6.67 5.28
CA ALA A 96 -20.40 6.77 4.09
C ALA A 96 -19.07 7.49 4.39
N VAL A 97 -19.11 8.57 5.16
CA VAL A 97 -17.90 9.29 5.58
C VAL A 97 -17.03 8.41 6.48
N LEU A 98 -17.64 7.68 7.41
CA LEU A 98 -16.93 6.76 8.30
C LEU A 98 -16.20 5.65 7.52
N GLU A 99 -16.89 5.07 6.54
CA GLU A 99 -16.32 4.03 5.66
C GLU A 99 -15.20 4.57 4.78
N LEU A 100 -15.41 5.72 4.12
CA LEU A 100 -14.36 6.37 3.33
C LEU A 100 -13.13 6.68 4.17
N THR A 101 -13.34 7.10 5.41
CA THR A 101 -12.22 7.46 6.27
C THR A 101 -11.47 6.24 6.78
N ALA A 102 -12.20 5.16 7.13
CA ALA A 102 -11.58 3.89 7.47
C ALA A 102 -10.71 3.36 6.32
N VAL A 103 -11.24 3.34 5.10
CA VAL A 103 -10.50 2.94 3.90
C VAL A 103 -9.29 3.84 3.68
N ARG A 104 -9.45 5.16 3.79
CA ARG A 104 -8.35 6.13 3.56
C ARG A 104 -7.19 5.94 4.55
N VAL A 105 -7.48 5.75 5.83
CA VAL A 105 -6.45 5.50 6.86
C VAL A 105 -5.74 4.18 6.60
N LEU A 106 -6.50 3.13 6.30
CA LEU A 106 -5.98 1.80 6.00
C LEU A 106 -5.06 1.81 4.76
N SER A 107 -5.41 2.59 3.74
CA SER A 107 -4.60 2.84 2.54
C SER A 107 -3.36 3.72 2.78
N GLY A 108 -3.07 4.11 4.02
CA GLY A 108 -1.89 4.92 4.36
C GLY A 108 -2.06 6.41 4.09
N GLY A 109 -3.29 6.88 3.85
CA GLY A 109 -3.61 8.29 3.79
C GLY A 109 -3.49 8.91 5.18
N THR A 110 -2.71 9.99 5.30
CA THR A 110 -2.66 10.78 6.54
C THR A 110 -4.02 11.42 6.79
N TRP A 111 -4.69 11.03 7.88
CA TRP A 111 -5.79 11.82 8.41
C TRP A 111 -5.21 12.90 9.31
N THR A 112 -5.03 14.10 8.75
CA THR A 112 -4.67 15.26 9.55
C THR A 112 -5.93 15.84 10.18
N LYS A 113 -5.90 16.01 11.50
CA LYS A 113 -6.86 16.80 12.25
C LYS A 113 -6.68 18.25 11.79
N THR A 114 -7.52 18.73 10.88
CA THR A 114 -7.60 20.16 10.62
C THR A 114 -8.25 20.79 11.84
N GLU A 115 -7.42 21.55 12.57
CA GLU A 115 -7.80 22.44 13.67
C GLU A 115 -8.81 23.51 13.25
#